data_AF-A0A838WB36-F1
#
_entry.id   AF-A0A838WB36-F1
#
_cell.length_a   1.000
_cell.length_b   1.000
_cell.length_c   1.000
_cell.angle_alpha   90.00
_cell.angle_beta   90.00
_cell.angle_gamma   90.00
#
_symmetry.space_group_name_H-M   'P 1'
#
loop_
_entity.id
_entity.type
_entity.pdbx_description
1 polymer ?
#
loop_
_entity_poly.entity_id
_entity_poly.type
_entity_poly.pdbx_seq_one_letter_code
_entity_poly.pdbx_strand_id
1 'polypeptide(L)'
;MNKEEVSQKIVSKTISNVKENPLVVKENGCAACHVLFSLSKEMEISEQEASDLLSEVLLANPGLDDSFIDMVENIHMKRRMMGTTFAIKSREAKDKFIHSNFKNTLSELHSDIVNYGPDIALRKLLMSMISLEIAKNIGIDYHASTEELYYFMRKNDQETHTNLMEFINQFYQRVINREKRR
;
A
#
# COMPACT_ATOMS: atom_id res chain seq x y z
N MET A 1 5.74 -32.06 10.17
CA MET A 1 4.84 -31.09 9.54
C MET A 1 5.63 -30.40 8.44
N ASN A 2 5.05 -30.31 7.24
CA ASN A 2 5.65 -29.57 6.14
C ASN A 2 5.69 -28.06 6.50
N LYS A 3 6.67 -27.31 5.98
CA LYS A 3 6.79 -25.85 6.17
C LYS A 3 5.46 -25.14 5.85
N GLU A 4 4.83 -25.55 4.76
CA GLU A 4 3.53 -25.03 4.31
C GLU A 4 2.39 -25.26 5.33
N GLU A 5 2.31 -26.47 5.93
CA GLU A 5 1.31 -26.78 6.96
C GLU A 5 1.53 -25.96 8.24
N VAL A 6 2.79 -25.69 8.60
CA VAL A 6 3.16 -24.85 9.73
C VAL A 6 2.69 -23.41 9.46
N SER A 7 3.04 -22.86 8.29
CA SER A 7 2.67 -21.50 7.89
C SER A 7 1.17 -21.32 7.85
N GLN A 8 0.43 -22.24 7.23
CA GLN A 8 -1.02 -22.21 7.18
C GLN A 8 -1.65 -22.21 8.58
N LYS A 9 -1.14 -23.03 9.50
CA LYS A 9 -1.61 -23.05 10.89
C LYS A 9 -1.37 -21.73 11.61
N ILE A 10 -0.18 -21.14 11.45
CA ILE A 10 0.16 -19.84 12.06
C ILE A 10 -0.76 -18.74 11.52
N VAL A 11 -0.92 -18.67 10.19
CA VAL A 11 -1.78 -17.67 9.52
C VAL A 11 -3.23 -17.83 9.97
N SER A 12 -3.78 -19.05 9.90
CA SER A 12 -5.16 -19.33 10.32
C SER A 12 -5.40 -18.99 11.78
N LYS A 13 -4.51 -19.41 12.68
CA LYS A 13 -4.59 -19.09 14.12
C LYS A 13 -4.55 -17.58 14.35
N THR A 14 -3.66 -16.87 13.66
CA THR A 14 -3.51 -15.42 13.84
C THR A 14 -4.75 -14.68 13.35
N ILE A 15 -5.30 -15.07 12.21
CA ILE A 15 -6.56 -14.50 11.69
C ILE A 15 -7.71 -14.75 12.69
N SER A 16 -7.85 -15.96 13.21
CA SER A 16 -8.89 -16.27 14.21
C SER A 16 -8.72 -15.42 15.48
N ASN A 17 -7.49 -15.30 16.00
CA ASN A 17 -7.20 -14.48 17.18
C ASN A 17 -7.57 -13.00 16.97
N VAL A 18 -7.26 -12.44 15.79
CA VAL A 18 -7.63 -11.05 15.45
C VAL A 18 -9.13 -10.89 15.28
N LYS A 19 -9.82 -11.88 14.70
CA LYS A 19 -11.29 -11.85 14.56
C LYS A 19 -11.99 -11.92 15.92
N GLU A 20 -11.51 -12.76 16.83
CA GLU A 20 -12.04 -12.90 18.20
C GLU A 20 -11.74 -11.67 19.07
N ASN A 21 -10.49 -11.17 19.02
CA ASN A 21 -10.09 -9.99 19.75
C ASN A 21 -9.36 -8.98 18.85
N PRO A 22 -10.10 -8.10 18.16
CA PRO A 22 -9.51 -7.07 17.30
C PRO A 22 -8.56 -6.08 17.99
N LEU A 23 -8.57 -5.98 19.33
CA LEU A 23 -7.70 -5.08 20.08
C LEU A 23 -6.23 -5.54 20.10
N VAL A 24 -5.94 -6.77 19.66
CA VAL A 24 -4.54 -7.24 19.48
C VAL A 24 -3.82 -6.47 18.38
N VAL A 25 -4.56 -5.86 17.44
CA VAL A 25 -4.04 -4.91 16.47
C VAL A 25 -4.19 -3.52 17.05
N LYS A 26 -3.06 -2.83 17.26
CA LYS A 26 -3.03 -1.44 17.75
C LYS A 26 -3.92 -0.52 16.90
N GLU A 27 -4.42 0.56 17.47
CA GLU A 27 -5.34 1.50 16.81
C GLU A 27 -4.80 2.03 15.48
N ASN A 28 -3.51 2.35 15.40
CA ASN A 28 -2.82 2.77 14.18
C ASN A 28 -2.04 1.62 13.49
N GLY A 29 -2.19 0.39 13.99
CA GLY A 29 -1.50 -0.79 13.46
C GLY A 29 -2.12 -1.32 12.18
N CYS A 30 -1.38 -2.13 11.43
CA CYS A 30 -1.89 -2.83 10.26
C CYS A 30 -2.25 -4.28 10.58
N ALA A 31 -3.48 -4.70 10.27
CA ALA A 31 -3.94 -6.06 10.51
C ALA A 31 -3.18 -7.08 9.63
N ALA A 32 -2.91 -6.72 8.37
CA ALA A 32 -2.09 -7.55 7.49
C ALA A 32 -0.65 -7.68 8.00
N CYS A 33 -0.04 -6.56 8.43
CA CYS A 33 1.31 -6.60 9.03
C CYS A 33 1.34 -7.39 10.33
N HIS A 34 0.25 -7.39 11.12
CA HIS A 34 0.18 -8.22 12.32
C HIS A 34 0.28 -9.71 11.99
N VAL A 35 -0.43 -10.18 10.95
CA VAL A 35 -0.32 -11.57 10.48
C VAL A 35 1.09 -11.86 9.95
N LEU A 36 1.63 -10.96 9.13
CA LEU A 36 2.99 -11.07 8.58
C LEU A 36 4.05 -11.19 9.68
N PHE A 37 4.00 -10.32 10.69
CA PHE A 37 4.98 -10.31 11.78
C PHE A 37 4.82 -11.50 12.72
N SER A 38 3.59 -11.99 12.95
CA SER A 38 3.38 -13.26 13.64
C SER A 38 4.01 -14.42 12.89
N LEU A 39 3.84 -14.47 11.56
CA LEU A 39 4.45 -15.49 10.71
C LEU A 39 5.98 -15.42 10.73
N SER A 40 6.55 -14.24 10.51
CA SER A 40 8.01 -14.01 10.56
C SER A 40 8.58 -14.41 11.92
N LYS A 41 7.93 -14.02 13.02
CA LYS A 41 8.38 -14.31 14.38
C LYS A 41 8.29 -15.79 14.73
N GLU A 42 7.16 -16.45 14.44
CA GLU A 42 6.96 -17.86 14.81
C GLU A 42 7.79 -18.81 13.93
N MET A 43 8.15 -18.39 12.71
CA MET A 43 8.99 -19.19 11.80
C MET A 43 10.47 -18.80 11.81
N GLU A 44 10.85 -17.75 12.55
CA GLU A 44 12.22 -17.21 12.60
C GLU A 44 12.80 -16.87 11.21
N ILE A 45 11.95 -16.31 10.33
CA ILE A 45 12.31 -15.90 8.97
C ILE A 45 12.26 -14.38 8.80
N SER A 46 12.90 -13.87 7.75
CA SER A 46 12.86 -12.44 7.43
C SER A 46 11.44 -11.97 7.07
N GLU A 47 11.18 -10.67 7.17
CA GLU A 47 9.88 -10.08 6.76
C GLU A 47 9.58 -10.30 5.28
N GLN A 48 10.62 -10.28 4.43
CA GLN A 48 10.49 -10.55 3.00
C GLN A 48 10.06 -12.00 2.76
N GLU A 49 10.77 -12.96 3.36
CA GLU A 49 10.41 -14.38 3.25
C GLU A 49 9.03 -14.68 3.82
N ALA A 50 8.65 -14.02 4.93
CA ALA A 50 7.32 -14.13 5.48
C ALA A 50 6.24 -13.55 4.55
N SER A 51 6.54 -12.48 3.83
CA SER A 51 5.63 -11.85 2.86
C SER A 51 5.37 -12.77 1.68
N ASP A 52 6.43 -13.36 1.14
CA ASP A 52 6.34 -14.31 0.04
C ASP A 52 5.54 -15.56 0.48
N LEU A 53 5.87 -16.11 1.66
CA LEU A 53 5.20 -17.29 2.21
C LEU A 53 3.74 -17.04 2.58
N LEU A 54 3.40 -15.87 3.13
CA LEU A 54 2.01 -15.49 3.38
C LEU A 54 1.23 -15.46 2.07
N SER A 55 1.80 -14.89 1.01
CA SER A 55 1.17 -14.82 -0.31
C SER A 55 0.92 -16.21 -0.89
N GLU A 56 1.91 -17.10 -0.79
CA GLU A 56 1.78 -18.51 -1.22
C GLU A 56 0.67 -19.24 -0.46
N VAL A 57 0.63 -19.12 0.87
CA VAL A 57 -0.37 -19.77 1.71
C VAL A 57 -1.78 -19.30 1.39
N LEU A 58 -1.99 -17.98 1.22
CA LEU A 58 -3.30 -17.43 0.89
C LEU A 58 -3.74 -17.86 -0.51
N LEU A 59 -2.84 -17.80 -1.50
CA LEU A 59 -3.12 -18.24 -2.88
C LEU A 59 -3.52 -19.72 -2.95
N ALA A 60 -2.85 -20.58 -2.17
CA ALA A 60 -3.15 -22.01 -2.12
C ALA A 60 -4.46 -22.33 -1.37
N ASN A 61 -4.97 -21.41 -0.55
CA ASN A 61 -6.11 -21.65 0.34
C ASN A 61 -7.18 -20.54 0.22
N PRO A 62 -8.07 -20.61 -0.78
CA PRO A 62 -9.05 -19.54 -1.04
C PRO A 62 -9.94 -19.16 0.15
N GLY A 63 -10.40 -20.13 0.95
CA GLY A 63 -11.21 -19.82 2.15
C GLY A 63 -10.43 -19.13 3.27
N LEU A 64 -9.11 -19.34 3.33
CA LEU A 64 -8.22 -18.62 4.24
C LEU A 64 -7.94 -17.21 3.71
N ASP A 65 -7.79 -17.05 2.40
CA ASP A 65 -7.68 -15.75 1.73
C ASP A 65 -8.92 -14.88 1.95
N ASP A 66 -10.12 -15.42 1.73
CA ASP A 66 -11.38 -14.75 2.05
C ASP A 66 -11.41 -14.33 3.53
N SER A 67 -10.98 -15.22 4.43
CA SER A 67 -10.91 -14.92 5.86
C SER A 67 -9.91 -13.83 6.21
N PHE A 68 -8.78 -13.77 5.50
CA PHE A 68 -7.76 -12.75 5.65
C PHE A 68 -8.28 -11.39 5.16
N ILE A 69 -8.86 -11.34 3.96
CA ILE A 69 -9.47 -10.15 3.37
C ILE A 69 -10.56 -9.60 4.31
N ASP A 70 -11.47 -10.45 4.79
CA ASP A 70 -12.54 -10.06 5.71
C ASP A 70 -11.99 -9.45 7.01
N MET A 71 -10.94 -10.05 7.56
CA MET A 71 -10.28 -9.54 8.77
C MET A 71 -9.68 -8.16 8.52
N VAL A 72 -8.93 -7.99 7.42
CA VAL A 72 -8.31 -6.72 7.03
C VAL A 72 -9.39 -5.65 6.83
N GLU A 73 -10.45 -5.93 6.08
CA GLU A 73 -11.55 -4.99 5.85
C GLU A 73 -12.28 -4.63 7.15
N ASN A 74 -12.49 -5.59 8.04
CA ASN A 74 -13.16 -5.34 9.32
C ASN A 74 -12.35 -4.39 10.21
N ILE A 75 -11.04 -4.62 10.34
CA ILE A 75 -10.17 -3.76 11.14
C ILE A 75 -10.03 -2.38 10.50
N HIS A 76 -9.66 -2.34 9.22
CA HIS A 76 -9.28 -1.10 8.56
C HIS A 76 -10.48 -0.25 8.17
N MET A 77 -11.51 -0.84 7.58
CA MET A 77 -12.60 -0.06 7.00
C MET A 77 -13.79 0.06 7.96
N LYS A 78 -14.21 -1.05 8.58
CA LYS A 78 -15.44 -1.06 9.40
C LYS A 78 -15.20 -0.46 10.79
N ARG A 79 -14.25 -1.00 11.56
CA ARG A 79 -14.00 -0.58 12.95
C ARG A 79 -13.44 0.83 13.08
N ARG A 80 -12.56 1.23 12.15
CA ARG A 80 -11.96 2.57 12.13
C ARG A 80 -12.77 3.58 11.32
N MET A 81 -13.94 3.17 10.82
CA MET A 81 -14.82 4.00 9.98
C MET A 81 -14.12 4.63 8.78
N MET A 82 -13.14 3.93 8.18
CA MET A 82 -12.45 4.40 6.98
C MET A 82 -13.19 3.93 5.73
N GLY A 83 -13.51 4.86 4.83
CA GLY A 83 -14.21 4.54 3.59
C GLY A 83 -15.55 3.86 3.83
N THR A 84 -16.33 4.31 4.82
CA THR A 84 -17.60 3.68 5.26
C THR A 84 -18.56 3.34 4.11
N THR A 85 -18.69 4.22 3.12
CA THR A 85 -19.53 4.00 1.92
C THR A 85 -18.98 2.93 0.98
N PHE A 86 -17.66 2.72 0.97
CA PHE A 86 -16.99 1.64 0.26
C PHE A 86 -17.05 0.33 1.04
N ALA A 87 -16.90 0.39 2.37
CA ALA A 87 -16.86 -0.75 3.28
C ALA A 87 -18.14 -1.62 3.21
N ILE A 88 -19.30 -0.98 3.02
CA ILE A 88 -20.62 -1.64 2.94
C ILE A 88 -20.93 -2.27 1.58
N LYS A 89 -20.10 -2.06 0.56
CA LYS A 89 -20.31 -2.63 -0.78
C LYS A 89 -20.00 -4.13 -0.80
N SER A 90 -20.66 -4.87 -1.70
CA SER A 90 -20.25 -6.24 -2.01
C SER A 90 -18.84 -6.28 -2.59
N ARG A 91 -18.14 -7.41 -2.48
CA ARG A 91 -16.80 -7.61 -3.06
C ARG A 91 -16.78 -7.26 -4.56
N GLU A 92 -17.74 -7.77 -5.32
CA GLU A 92 -17.89 -7.45 -6.75
C GLU A 92 -18.02 -5.94 -7.02
N ALA A 93 -18.80 -5.22 -6.20
CA ALA A 93 -18.95 -3.77 -6.36
C ALA A 93 -17.67 -3.01 -5.96
N LYS A 94 -16.94 -3.50 -4.96
CA LYS A 94 -15.62 -2.97 -4.59
C LYS A 94 -14.63 -3.15 -5.73
N ASP A 95 -14.58 -4.34 -6.33
CA ASP A 95 -13.68 -4.66 -7.45
C ASP A 95 -13.96 -3.79 -8.67
N LYS A 96 -15.23 -3.63 -9.05
CA LYS A 96 -15.63 -2.74 -10.14
C LYS A 96 -15.24 -1.29 -9.87
N PHE A 97 -15.43 -0.82 -8.64
CA PHE A 97 -15.06 0.53 -8.24
C PHE A 97 -13.53 0.74 -8.29
N ILE A 98 -12.75 -0.21 -7.75
CA ILE A 98 -11.28 -0.17 -7.81
C ILE A 98 -10.82 -0.19 -9.27
N HIS A 99 -11.37 -1.08 -10.10
CA HIS A 99 -11.01 -1.19 -11.52
C HIS A 99 -11.28 0.09 -12.31
N SER A 100 -12.40 0.75 -12.03
CA SER A 100 -12.70 2.05 -12.64
C SER A 100 -11.68 3.11 -12.26
N ASN A 101 -11.33 3.21 -10.97
CA ASN A 101 -10.32 4.17 -10.51
C ASN A 101 -8.95 3.86 -11.10
N PHE A 102 -8.55 2.59 -11.12
CA PHE A 102 -7.31 2.13 -11.73
C PHE A 102 -7.20 2.56 -13.19
N LYS A 103 -8.23 2.28 -13.99
CA LYS A 103 -8.26 2.70 -15.41
C LYS A 103 -8.21 4.21 -15.58
N ASN A 104 -8.97 4.95 -14.78
CA ASN A 104 -9.01 6.40 -14.86
C ASN A 104 -7.65 7.03 -14.52
N THR A 105 -7.01 6.58 -13.44
CA THR A 105 -5.67 7.06 -13.05
C THR A 105 -4.63 6.76 -14.12
N LEU A 106 -4.63 5.57 -14.73
CA LEU A 106 -3.71 5.26 -15.83
C LEU A 106 -3.98 6.12 -17.07
N SER A 107 -5.26 6.34 -17.41
CA SER A 107 -5.64 7.20 -18.52
C SER A 107 -5.21 8.66 -18.29
N GLU A 108 -5.30 9.14 -17.06
CA GLU A 108 -4.87 10.48 -16.68
C GLU A 108 -3.34 10.62 -16.79
N LEU A 109 -2.57 9.67 -16.23
CA LEU A 109 -1.12 9.65 -16.37
C LEU A 109 -0.68 9.57 -17.82
N HIS A 110 -1.37 8.77 -18.64
CA HIS A 110 -1.08 8.69 -20.07
C HIS A 110 -1.36 10.03 -20.78
N SER A 111 -2.49 10.65 -20.48
CA SER A 111 -2.83 11.98 -20.99
C SER A 111 -1.79 13.02 -20.58
N ASP A 112 -1.32 12.99 -19.33
CA ASP A 112 -0.29 13.91 -18.85
C ASP A 112 1.03 13.73 -19.62
N ILE A 113 1.44 12.48 -19.86
CA ILE A 113 2.65 12.17 -20.66
C ILE A 113 2.51 12.70 -22.08
N VAL A 114 1.37 12.45 -22.74
CA VAL A 114 1.14 12.84 -24.13
C VAL A 114 1.10 14.36 -24.29
N ASN A 115 0.44 15.07 -23.37
CA ASN A 115 0.18 16.50 -23.51
C ASN A 115 1.25 17.40 -22.89
N TYR A 116 1.89 16.96 -21.81
CA TYR A 116 2.82 17.78 -21.02
C TYR A 116 4.21 17.16 -20.85
N GLY A 117 4.41 15.95 -21.37
CA GLY A 117 5.67 15.23 -21.27
C GLY A 117 5.83 14.42 -19.98
N PRO A 118 6.87 13.58 -19.91
CA PRO A 118 7.07 12.63 -18.83
C PRO A 118 7.37 13.29 -17.47
N ASP A 119 7.89 14.53 -17.45
CA ASP A 119 8.26 15.24 -16.22
C ASP A 119 7.05 15.55 -15.34
N ILE A 120 5.92 15.93 -15.94
CA ILE A 120 4.67 16.21 -15.20
C ILE A 120 4.13 14.93 -14.56
N ALA A 121 4.11 13.83 -15.31
CA ALA A 121 3.67 12.54 -14.78
C ALA A 121 4.60 12.07 -13.64
N LEU A 122 5.91 12.19 -13.81
CA LEU A 122 6.88 11.80 -12.77
C LEU A 122 6.74 12.67 -11.52
N ARG A 123 6.58 13.99 -11.67
CA ARG A 123 6.34 14.90 -10.54
C ARG A 123 5.06 14.52 -9.77
N LYS A 124 3.98 14.19 -10.48
CA LYS A 124 2.70 13.77 -9.87
C LYS A 124 2.84 12.47 -9.08
N LEU A 125 3.57 11.50 -9.63
CA LEU A 125 3.88 10.24 -8.96
C LEU A 125 4.75 10.46 -7.72
N LEU A 126 5.78 11.32 -7.80
CA LEU A 126 6.64 11.66 -6.68
C LEU A 126 5.87 12.34 -5.55
N MET A 127 5.07 13.36 -5.87
CA MET A 127 4.25 14.05 -4.87
C MET A 127 3.27 13.10 -4.18
N SER A 128 2.65 12.21 -4.95
CA SER A 128 1.72 11.22 -4.42
C SER A 128 2.44 10.23 -3.48
N MET A 129 3.65 9.79 -3.84
CA MET A 129 4.46 8.93 -2.99
C MET A 129 4.90 9.63 -1.70
N ILE A 130 5.40 10.87 -1.79
CA ILE A 130 5.84 11.64 -0.62
C ILE A 130 4.65 11.86 0.34
N SER A 131 3.49 12.26 -0.19
CA SER A 131 2.28 12.41 0.63
C SER A 131 1.87 11.08 1.28
N LEU A 132 1.93 9.97 0.55
CA LEU A 132 1.60 8.67 1.14
C LEU A 132 2.55 8.30 2.30
N GLU A 133 3.85 8.58 2.16
CA GLU A 133 4.82 8.33 3.22
C GLU A 133 4.62 9.25 4.42
N ILE A 134 4.30 10.53 4.20
CA ILE A 134 3.95 11.46 5.30
C ILE A 134 2.70 10.98 6.03
N ALA A 135 1.64 10.60 5.30
CA ALA A 135 0.40 10.08 5.88
C ALA A 135 0.66 8.87 6.80
N LYS A 136 1.46 7.90 6.32
CA LYS A 136 1.84 6.71 7.10
C LYS A 136 2.66 7.07 8.34
N ASN A 137 3.65 7.95 8.21
CA ASN A 137 4.59 8.25 9.28
C ASN A 137 3.98 9.12 10.39
N ILE A 138 3.09 10.05 10.03
CA ILE A 138 2.44 10.96 10.99
C ILE A 138 1.12 10.36 11.51
N GLY A 139 0.53 9.39 10.79
CA GLY A 139 -0.74 8.78 11.16
C GLY A 139 -1.95 9.65 10.83
N ILE A 140 -1.89 10.38 9.72
CA ILE A 140 -2.99 11.20 9.19
C ILE A 140 -3.53 10.60 7.90
N ASP A 141 -4.74 10.98 7.48
CA ASP A 141 -5.27 10.54 6.20
C ASP A 141 -4.48 11.13 5.02
N TYR A 142 -4.58 10.46 3.87
CA TYR A 142 -3.83 10.83 2.68
C TYR A 142 -4.17 12.23 2.16
N HIS A 143 -5.43 12.67 2.31
CA HIS A 143 -5.85 13.99 1.86
C HIS A 143 -5.25 15.09 2.74
N ALA A 144 -5.37 14.97 4.06
CA ALA A 144 -4.71 15.87 5.01
C ALA A 144 -3.20 15.92 4.77
N SER A 145 -2.57 14.78 4.52
CA SER A 145 -1.14 14.75 4.19
C SER A 145 -0.80 15.48 2.88
N THR A 146 -1.65 15.40 1.86
CA THR A 146 -1.44 16.10 0.60
C THR A 146 -1.49 17.62 0.82
N GLU A 147 -2.42 18.09 1.66
CA GLU A 147 -2.54 19.51 2.01
C GLU A 147 -1.35 20.01 2.83
N GLU A 148 -0.91 19.26 3.84
CA GLU A 148 0.27 19.60 4.63
C GLU A 148 1.55 19.63 3.78
N LEU A 149 1.71 18.68 2.86
CA LEU A 149 2.81 18.70 1.90
C LEU A 149 2.73 19.94 1.00
N TYR A 150 1.55 20.31 0.53
CA TYR A 150 1.35 21.51 -0.28
C TYR A 150 1.73 22.79 0.49
N TYR A 151 1.30 22.93 1.74
CA TYR A 151 1.68 24.09 2.57
C TYR A 151 3.19 24.14 2.84
N PHE A 152 3.81 23.00 3.14
CA PHE A 152 5.24 22.89 3.34
C PHE A 152 6.03 23.28 2.08
N MET A 153 5.66 22.73 0.92
CA MET A 153 6.31 23.04 -0.35
C MET A 153 6.13 24.51 -0.72
N ARG A 154 4.94 25.08 -0.53
CA ARG A 154 4.70 26.50 -0.83
C ARG A 154 5.56 27.44 0.02
N LYS A 155 5.80 27.10 1.28
CA LYS A 155 6.68 27.86 2.18
C LYS A 155 8.16 27.73 1.81
N ASN A 156 8.55 26.59 1.24
CA ASN A 156 9.93 26.24 0.89
C ASN A 156 10.08 25.97 -0.62
N ASP A 157 9.44 26.78 -1.47
CA ASP A 157 9.20 26.47 -2.89
C ASP A 157 10.50 26.23 -3.65
N GLN A 158 11.46 27.14 -3.52
CA GLN A 158 12.74 27.03 -4.24
C GLN A 158 13.54 25.79 -3.83
N GLU A 159 13.60 25.47 -2.54
CA GLU A 159 14.32 24.31 -2.03
C GLU A 159 13.64 23.00 -2.48
N THR A 160 12.34 22.88 -2.23
CA THR A 160 11.59 21.66 -2.60
C THR A 160 11.55 21.45 -4.10
N HIS A 161 11.44 22.52 -4.90
CA HIS A 161 11.54 22.44 -6.36
C HIS A 161 12.91 21.94 -6.80
N THR A 162 14.00 22.49 -6.25
CA THR A 162 15.37 22.09 -6.60
C THR A 162 15.59 20.60 -6.29
N ASN A 163 15.20 20.14 -5.10
CA ASN A 163 15.33 18.75 -4.69
C ASN A 163 14.55 17.79 -5.61
N LEU A 164 13.32 18.16 -6.01
CA LEU A 164 12.53 17.37 -6.94
C LEU A 164 13.18 17.29 -8.33
N MET A 165 13.67 18.42 -8.86
CA MET A 165 14.33 18.45 -10.17
C MET A 165 15.64 17.67 -10.17
N GLU A 166 16.43 17.75 -9.10
CA GLU A 166 17.65 16.94 -8.95
C GLU A 166 17.34 15.45 -9.00
N PHE A 167 16.30 14.99 -8.28
CA PHE A 167 15.88 13.59 -8.33
C PHE A 167 15.44 13.18 -9.74
N ILE A 168 14.59 13.98 -10.39
CA ILE A 168 14.09 13.71 -11.75
C ILE A 168 15.25 13.60 -12.74
N ASN A 169 16.20 14.53 -12.68
CA ASN A 169 17.39 14.53 -13.54
C ASN A 169 18.23 13.27 -13.32
N GLN A 170 18.51 12.90 -12.07
CA GLN A 170 19.24 11.67 -11.76
C GLN A 170 18.52 10.42 -12.25
N PHE A 171 17.19 10.37 -12.13
CA PHE A 171 16.37 9.28 -12.63
C PHE A 171 16.54 9.10 -14.14
N TYR A 172 16.40 10.18 -14.92
CA TYR A 172 16.61 10.11 -16.37
C TYR A 172 18.02 9.69 -16.75
N GLN A 173 19.04 10.23 -16.08
CA GLN A 173 20.43 9.84 -16.35
C GLN A 173 20.63 8.34 -16.14
N ARG A 174 20.01 7.74 -15.12
CA ARG A 174 20.07 6.29 -14.88
C ARG A 174 19.35 5.49 -15.95
N VAL A 175 18.19 5.94 -16.41
CA VAL A 175 17.43 5.29 -17.50
C VAL A 175 18.23 5.33 -18.82
N ILE A 176 18.69 6.51 -19.23
CA ILE A 176 19.47 6.70 -20.46
C ILE A 176 20.78 5.89 -20.43
N ASN A 177 21.50 5.91 -19.30
CA ASN A 177 22.74 5.15 -19.16
C ASN A 177 22.52 3.63 -19.16
N ARG A 178 21.32 3.16 -18.79
CA ARG A 178 20.95 1.74 -18.89
C ARG A 178 20.67 1.35 -20.35
N GLU A 179 20.01 2.22 -21.12
CA GLU A 179 19.76 1.99 -22.55
C GLU A 179 21.07 1.94 -23.34
N LYS A 180 22.02 2.82 -23.05
CA LYS A 180 23.36 2.80 -23.69
C LYS A 180 24.20 1.55 -23.39
N ARG A 181 23.83 0.78 -22.36
CA ARG A 181 24.53 -0.45 -21.93
C ARG A 181 23.84 -1.73 -22.42
N ARG A 182 22.69 -1.60 -23.09
CA ARG A 182 21.99 -2.69 -23.77
C ARG A 182 22.36 -2.67 -25.24
#